data_AF-A0A920RLY0-F1
#
_entry.id   AF-A0A920RLY0-F1
#
_cell.length_a   1.000
_cell.length_b   1.000
_cell.length_c   1.000
_cell.angle_alpha   90.00
_cell.angle_beta   90.00
_cell.angle_gamma   90.00
#
_symmetry.space_group_name_H-M   'P 1'
#
loop_
_entity.id
_entity.type
_entity.pdbx_description
1 polymer ?
#
loop_
_entity_poly.entity_id
_entity_poly.type
_entity_poly.pdbx_seq_one_letter_code
_entity_poly.pdbx_strand_id
1 'polypeptide(L)'
;MGPDTAIRVIDPRFYDDDPGDRDAALAKIADHNCRFLVAGRMTDDQFRDLQSLKLPSGSESLFSEIPADVFRCDVSSTELRNAERDA
;
A
#
# COMPACT_ATOMS: atom_id res chain seq x y z
N MET A 1 -3.41 -5.35 0.02
CA MET A 1 -2.84 -4.53 1.11
C MET A 1 -3.50 -3.16 1.11
N GLY A 2 -3.35 -2.39 2.18
CA GLY A 2 -3.81 -1.00 2.19
C GLY A 2 -2.80 -0.03 1.54
N PRO A 3 -3.23 1.20 1.22
CA PRO A 3 -2.37 2.23 0.62
C PRO A 3 -1.19 2.59 1.52
N ASP A 4 -1.37 2.61 2.85
CA ASP A 4 -0.28 2.92 3.79
C ASP A 4 0.89 1.93 3.67
N THR A 5 0.59 0.66 3.42
CA THR A 5 1.63 -0.37 3.19
C THR A 5 2.30 -0.17 1.84
N ALA A 6 1.52 0.12 0.79
CA ALA A 6 2.05 0.35 -0.54
C ALA A 6 2.99 1.57 -0.57
N ILE A 7 2.69 2.64 0.19
CA ILE A 7 3.58 3.81 0.36
C ILE A 7 4.95 3.37 0.89
N ARG A 8 4.99 2.51 1.90
CA ARG A 8 6.27 2.05 2.49
C ARG A 8 7.07 1.19 1.53
N VAL A 9 6.41 0.41 0.69
CA VAL A 9 7.06 -0.42 -0.34
C VAL A 9 7.75 0.44 -1.41
N ILE A 10 7.23 1.63 -1.72
CA ILE A 10 7.81 2.51 -2.75
C ILE A 10 8.75 3.59 -2.19
N ASP A 11 8.78 3.79 -0.87
CA ASP A 11 9.55 4.85 -0.22
C ASP A 11 11.00 4.38 0.07
N PRO A 12 12.03 5.04 -0.52
CA PRO A 12 13.44 4.70 -0.29
C PRO A 12 13.87 4.68 1.17
N ARG A 13 13.15 5.37 2.07
CA ARG A 13 13.45 5.36 3.50
C ARG A 13 13.38 3.96 4.13
N PHE A 14 12.70 3.01 3.47
CA PHE A 14 12.66 1.60 3.88
C PHE A 14 13.76 0.73 3.23
N TYR A 15 14.69 1.36 2.50
CA TYR A 15 15.77 0.75 1.73
C TYR A 15 17.07 1.54 1.95
N ASP A 16 17.44 1.78 3.21
CA ASP A 16 18.64 2.54 3.59
C ASP A 16 18.74 3.94 2.95
N ASP A 17 17.58 4.56 2.70
CA ASP A 17 17.42 5.84 1.99
C ASP A 17 17.96 5.83 0.53
N ASP A 18 18.15 4.64 -0.06
CA ASP A 18 18.66 4.44 -1.42
C ASP A 18 17.53 4.06 -2.42
N PRO A 19 17.21 4.94 -3.40
CA PRO A 19 16.22 4.65 -4.42
C PRO A 19 16.57 3.46 -5.33
N GLY A 20 17.87 3.22 -5.57
CA GLY A 20 18.36 2.11 -6.39
C GLY A 20 18.15 0.76 -5.72
N ASP A 21 18.36 0.67 -4.40
CA ASP A 21 18.03 -0.55 -3.65
C ASP A 21 16.53 -0.81 -3.62
N ARG A 22 15.72 0.25 -3.50
CA ARG A 22 14.26 0.16 -3.63
C ARG A 22 13.85 -0.32 -5.03
N ASP A 23 14.41 0.26 -6.09
CA ASP A 23 14.18 -0.15 -7.49
C ASP A 23 14.56 -1.63 -7.71
N ALA A 24 15.72 -2.06 -7.21
CA ALA A 24 16.19 -3.44 -7.31
C ALA A 24 15.27 -4.42 -6.56
N ALA A 25 14.71 -4.01 -5.41
CA ALA A 25 13.74 -4.81 -4.69
C ALA A 25 12.43 -4.96 -5.46
N LEU A 26 11.90 -3.87 -6.04
CA LEU A 26 10.69 -3.93 -6.87
C LEU A 26 10.89 -4.80 -8.12
N ALA A 27 12.05 -4.69 -8.78
CA ALA A 27 12.40 -5.53 -9.92
C ALA A 27 12.42 -7.02 -9.56
N LYS A 28 13.05 -7.39 -8.43
CA LYS A 28 13.04 -8.78 -7.95
C LYS A 28 11.63 -9.31 -7.74
N ILE A 29 10.71 -8.50 -7.22
CA ILE A 29 9.31 -8.91 -7.02
C ILE A 29 8.61 -9.10 -8.37
N ALA A 30 8.86 -8.19 -9.32
CA ALA A 30 8.34 -8.30 -10.68
C ALA A 30 8.82 -9.57 -11.39
N ASP A 31 10.11 -9.92 -11.25
CA ASP A 31 10.72 -11.13 -11.84
C ASP A 31 10.08 -12.43 -11.32
N HIS A 32 9.50 -12.40 -10.12
CA HIS A 32 8.76 -13.52 -9.55
C HIS A 32 7.28 -13.55 -9.99
N ASN A 33 6.88 -12.69 -10.95
CA ASN A 33 5.49 -12.50 -11.41
C ASN A 33 4.52 -12.14 -10.27
N CYS A 34 5.02 -11.53 -9.20
CA CYS A 34 4.19 -11.06 -8.11
C CYS A 34 3.56 -9.71 -8.45
N ARG A 35 2.41 -9.41 -7.84
CA ARG A 35 1.74 -8.11 -7.95
C ARG A 35 1.19 -7.68 -6.61
N PHE A 36 1.14 -6.37 -6.42
CA PHE A 36 0.59 -5.71 -5.25
C PHE A 36 -0.84 -5.28 -5.54
N LEU A 37 -1.80 -5.99 -4.94
CA LEU A 37 -3.19 -5.58 -4.94
C LEU A 37 -3.43 -4.56 -3.82
N VAL A 38 -3.83 -3.34 -4.19
CA VAL A 38 -4.03 -2.21 -3.27
C VAL A 38 -5.52 -1.95 -3.12
N ALA A 39 -6.04 -2.18 -1.93
CA ALA A 39 -7.41 -1.85 -1.55
C ALA A 39 -7.45 -0.45 -0.94
N GLY A 40 -8.30 0.42 -1.48
CA GLY A 40 -8.49 1.75 -0.92
C GLY A 40 -9.12 1.72 0.47
N ARG A 41 -8.84 2.74 1.28
CA ARG A 41 -9.39 2.89 2.63
C ARG A 41 -9.52 4.36 3.02
N MET A 42 -10.38 4.65 4.00
CA MET A 42 -10.35 5.93 4.71
C MET A 42 -9.16 6.01 5.68
N THR A 43 -8.40 7.09 5.59
CA THR A 43 -7.34 7.48 6.55
C THR A 43 -7.39 8.99 6.73
N ASP A 44 -7.46 9.48 7.97
CA ASP A 44 -7.54 10.91 8.31
C ASP A 44 -8.62 11.67 7.52
N ASP A 45 -9.83 11.13 7.47
CA ASP A 45 -10.99 11.65 6.71
C ASP A 45 -10.78 11.78 5.20
N GLN A 46 -9.74 11.15 4.65
CA GLN A 46 -9.47 11.12 3.22
C GLN A 46 -9.47 9.67 2.71
N PHE A 47 -10.17 9.45 1.60
CA PHE A 47 -10.08 8.18 0.89
C PHE A 47 -8.75 8.12 0.13
N ARG A 48 -7.96 7.10 0.42
CA ARG A 48 -6.68 6.84 -0.26
C ARG A 48 -6.75 5.49 -0.96
N ASP A 49 -6.32 5.48 -2.21
CA ASP A 49 -6.30 4.32 -3.11
C ASP A 49 -4.97 4.26 -3.87
N LEU A 50 -4.89 3.40 -4.88
CA LEU A 50 -3.70 3.30 -5.72
C LEU A 50 -3.41 4.61 -6.48
N GLN A 51 -4.42 5.36 -6.90
CA GLN A 51 -4.27 6.59 -7.67
C GLN A 51 -3.65 7.72 -6.83
N SER A 52 -3.80 7.64 -5.50
CA SER A 52 -3.14 8.56 -4.57
C SER A 52 -1.62 8.34 -4.42
N LEU A 53 -1.08 7.23 -4.93
CA LEU A 53 0.33 6.87 -4.78
C LEU A 53 1.21 7.49 -5.87
N LYS A 54 2.37 8.00 -5.47
CA LYS A 54 3.42 8.44 -6.40
C LYS A 54 4.32 7.26 -6.75
N LEU A 55 3.87 6.44 -7.70
CA LEU A 55 4.62 5.26 -8.10
C LEU A 55 5.95 5.64 -8.76
N PRO A 56 7.04 4.94 -8.42
CA PRO A 56 8.29 5.04 -9.14
C PRO A 56 8.17 4.63 -10.60
N SER A 57 8.89 5.34 -11.48
CA SER A 57 8.84 5.09 -12.92
C SER A 57 9.13 3.63 -13.27
N GLY A 58 8.24 3.01 -14.05
CA GLY A 58 8.39 1.63 -14.50
C GLY A 58 7.86 0.57 -13.52
N SER A 59 7.39 0.98 -12.33
CA SER A 59 6.81 0.06 -11.34
C SER A 59 5.29 -0.10 -11.48
N GLU A 60 4.64 0.62 -12.38
CA GLU A 60 3.17 0.72 -12.48
C GLU A 60 2.52 -0.65 -12.70
N SER A 61 3.15 -1.52 -13.49
CA SER A 61 2.66 -2.87 -13.77
C SER A 61 2.66 -3.80 -12.54
N LEU A 62 3.42 -3.44 -11.50
CA LEU A 62 3.53 -4.20 -10.26
C LEU A 62 2.35 -3.95 -9.32
N PHE A 63 1.61 -2.86 -9.51
CA PHE A 63 0.49 -2.47 -8.66
C PHE A 63 -0.84 -2.58 -9.41
N SER A 64 -1.88 -3.02 -8.71
CA SER A 64 -3.24 -3.04 -9.24
C SER A 64 -4.22 -2.69 -8.14
N GLU A 65 -5.22 -1.90 -8.49
CA GLU A 65 -6.24 -1.45 -7.55
C GLU A 65 -7.27 -2.56 -7.35
N ILE A 66 -7.73 -2.72 -6.10
CA ILE A 66 -9.00 -3.40 -5.82
C ILE A 66 -10.06 -2.30 -5.73
N PRO A 67 -11.03 -2.26 -6.66
CA PRO A 67 -12.06 -1.22 -6.69
C PRO A 67 -12.83 -1.11 -5.37
N ALA A 68 -13.14 0.12 -4.95
CA ALA A 68 -13.81 0.38 -3.67
C ALA A 68 -15.23 -0.20 -3.58
N ASP A 69 -15.90 -0.37 -4.72
CA ASP A 69 -17.20 -1.03 -4.84
C ASP A 69 -17.12 -2.56 -4.65
N VAL A 70 -15.95 -3.15 -4.93
CA VAL A 70 -15.66 -4.58 -4.69
C VAL A 70 -15.19 -4.80 -3.25
N PHE A 71 -14.36 -3.89 -2.73
CA PHE A 71 -13.83 -4.01 -1.38
C PHE A 71 -13.58 -2.63 -0.76
N ARG A 72 -14.34 -2.33 0.30
CA ARG A 72 -14.14 -1.19 1.18
C ARG A 72 -14.23 -1.64 2.63
N CYS A 73 -13.14 -1.47 3.37
CA CYS A 73 -13.07 -1.81 4.79
C CYS A 73 -12.53 -0.61 5.57
N ASP A 74 -13.45 0.14 6.18
CA ASP A 74 -13.14 1.35 6.95
C ASP A 74 -12.81 1.05 8.43
N VAL A 75 -12.68 -0.24 8.81
CA VAL A 75 -12.39 -0.67 10.18
C VAL A 75 -10.90 -0.99 10.35
N SER A 76 -10.27 -0.44 11.38
CA SER A 76 -8.88 -0.73 11.75
C SER A 76 -8.77 -1.68 12.93
N SER A 77 -7.67 -2.46 13.00
CA SER A 77 -7.41 -3.31 14.16
C SER A 77 -7.16 -2.52 15.45
N THR A 78 -6.77 -1.25 15.34
CA THR A 78 -6.60 -0.38 16.52
C THR A 78 -7.95 -0.02 17.12
N GLU A 79 -8.94 0.35 16.30
CA GLU A 79 -10.30 0.61 16.76
C GLU A 79 -10.90 -0.63 17.41
N LEU A 80 -10.74 -1.81 16.80
CA LEU A 80 -11.22 -3.07 17.38
C LEU A 80 -10.62 -3.36 18.76
N ARG A 81 -9.31 -3.17 18.93
CA ARG A 81 -8.65 -3.36 20.23
C ARG A 81 -9.05 -2.32 21.28
N ASN A 82 -9.35 -1.09 20.86
CA ASN A 82 -9.82 -0.05 21.78
C ASN A 82 -11.25 -0.34 22.21
N ALA A 83 -12.12 -0.74 21.28
CA ALA A 83 -13.50 -1.15 21.58
C ALA A 83 -13.55 -2.35 22.56
N GLU A 84 -12.63 -3.32 22.43
CA GLU A 84 -12.50 -4.43 23.39
C GLU A 84 -11.96 -4.02 24.77
N ARG A 85 -11.24 -2.89 24.88
CA ARG A 85 -10.71 -2.37 26.14
C ARG A 85 -11.69 -1.46 26.87
N ASP A 86 -12.59 -0.82 26.12
CA ASP A 86 -13.61 0.11 26.62
C ASP A 86 -14.94 -0.60 26.97
N ALA A 87 -15.04 -1.91 26.72
CA ALA A 87 -16.18 -2.78 27.04
C ALA A 87 -16.01 -3.52 28.36
#